data_AF-A0A935DKH4-F1
#
_entry.id   AF-A0A935DKH4-F1
#
_cell.length_a   1.000
_cell.length_b   1.000
_cell.length_c   1.000
_cell.angle_alpha   90.00
_cell.angle_beta   90.00
_cell.angle_gamma   90.00
#
_symmetry.space_group_name_H-M   'P 1'
#
loop_
_entity.id
_entity.type
_entity.pdbx_description
1 polymer ?
#
loop_
_entity_poly.entity_id
_entity_poly.type
_entity_poly.pdbx_seq_one_letter_code
_entity_poly.pdbx_strand_id
1 'polypeptide(L)'
;MSPIRLSLALSLAVASCRPSLPASAPASAPAPSPSAPPAVDAGAPAVDAPPADPCAPLLARHRAVIARVSGDNSPWTEALATFGRCLPTPGGAWAVVVDDAEIDASESQGTSVQGHWSVVHVGVDGRSARLTRSEQWIAHNLPGVVGAVAHDYDRDGVSELVLLRRASVSEGADRPGGEVLTLRDSAVVPYAPAAGIEPDEARDVDGDGRPDLVTRTPYRANGDDSPSDFTYLMEGPALVAHSLADGTFSRSDEVAARFAREQCPRRDATAGGAEVSTTSVVCARLWGVPAATVARVIRARCASPEENGSGSPRRRHCGDTRVLLRWAAATPPLTLRQ
;
A
#
# COMPACT_ATOMS: atom_id res chain seq x y z
N MET A 1 2.23 33.94 47.19
CA MET A 1 1.53 32.92 46.39
C MET A 1 2.05 31.56 46.84
N SER A 2 1.27 30.84 47.65
CA SER A 2 1.66 29.54 48.22
C SER A 2 1.30 28.39 47.26
N PRO A 3 2.12 27.34 47.14
CA PRO A 3 1.74 26.15 46.38
C PRO A 3 0.90 25.20 47.24
N ILE A 4 -0.26 24.83 46.72
CA ILE A 4 -1.13 23.77 47.27
C ILE A 4 -0.59 22.43 46.77
N ARG A 5 -0.25 21.53 47.70
CA ARG A 5 0.07 20.12 47.41
C ARG A 5 -1.18 19.28 47.66
N LEU A 6 -1.71 18.64 46.62
CA LEU A 6 -2.72 17.58 46.74
C LEU A 6 -2.01 16.22 46.71
N SER A 7 -2.17 15.44 47.79
CA SER A 7 -1.79 14.03 47.84
C SER A 7 -3.03 13.18 47.58
N LEU A 8 -3.04 12.43 46.48
CA LEU A 8 -4.03 11.38 46.24
C LEU A 8 -3.48 10.04 46.75
N ALA A 9 -4.19 9.40 47.66
CA ALA A 9 -3.94 8.03 48.07
C ALA A 9 -4.73 7.07 47.17
N LEU A 10 -4.04 6.12 46.53
CA LEU A 10 -4.63 5.09 45.68
C LEU A 10 -4.69 3.78 46.47
N SER A 11 -5.89 3.30 46.78
CA SER A 11 -6.10 1.99 47.40
C SER A 11 -6.31 0.93 46.31
N LEU A 12 -5.39 -0.02 46.19
CA LEU A 12 -5.57 -1.22 45.39
C LEU A 12 -6.31 -2.30 46.20
N ALA A 13 -7.45 -2.75 45.70
CA ALA A 13 -8.10 -3.98 46.15
C ALA A 13 -7.69 -5.12 45.21
N VAL A 14 -7.04 -6.16 45.74
CA VAL A 14 -6.68 -7.37 45.01
C VAL A 14 -7.77 -8.41 45.24
N ALA A 15 -8.57 -8.70 44.23
CA ALA A 15 -9.51 -9.82 44.23
C ALA A 15 -8.84 -11.06 43.63
N SER A 16 -8.71 -12.11 44.42
CA SER A 16 -8.16 -13.40 44.02
C SER A 16 -9.27 -14.35 43.57
N CYS A 17 -9.32 -14.67 42.27
CA CYS A 17 -10.19 -15.70 41.73
C CYS A 17 -9.49 -17.07 41.73
N ARG A 18 -10.13 -18.08 42.35
CA ARG A 18 -9.75 -19.49 42.25
C ARG A 18 -10.28 -20.08 40.93
N PRO A 19 -9.51 -20.93 40.23
CA PRO A 19 -10.02 -21.68 39.09
C PRO A 19 -10.84 -22.90 39.55
N SER A 20 -12.06 -23.02 39.04
CA SER A 20 -12.90 -24.21 39.17
C SER A 20 -12.53 -25.23 38.09
N LEU A 21 -12.32 -26.49 38.49
CA LEU A 21 -12.06 -27.61 37.58
C LEU A 21 -13.34 -27.97 36.77
N PRO A 22 -13.22 -28.34 35.48
CA PRO A 22 -14.35 -28.79 34.69
C PRO A 22 -14.78 -30.22 35.06
N ALA A 23 -16.08 -30.40 35.25
CA ALA A 23 -16.72 -31.70 35.44
C ALA A 23 -16.77 -32.49 34.13
N SER A 24 -16.51 -33.79 34.22
CA SER A 24 -16.57 -34.75 33.11
C SER A 24 -17.99 -34.86 32.53
N ALA A 25 -18.09 -34.78 31.20
CA ALA A 25 -19.35 -34.96 30.48
C ALA A 25 -19.73 -36.46 30.38
N PRO A 26 -21.03 -36.81 30.48
CA PRO A 26 -21.51 -38.18 30.31
C PRO A 26 -21.61 -38.58 28.83
N ALA A 27 -21.48 -39.88 28.57
CA ALA A 27 -21.49 -40.49 27.26
C ALA A 27 -22.84 -40.33 26.54
N SER A 28 -22.78 -39.94 25.26
CA SER A 28 -23.94 -39.75 24.37
C SER A 28 -24.58 -41.07 23.96
N ALA A 29 -25.91 -41.12 24.03
CA ALA A 29 -26.75 -42.19 23.49
C ALA A 29 -26.80 -42.15 21.95
N PRO A 30 -27.05 -43.30 21.27
CA PRO A 30 -27.12 -43.38 19.82
C PRO A 30 -28.35 -42.68 19.23
N ALA A 31 -28.15 -41.92 18.16
CA ALA A 31 -29.18 -41.17 17.44
C ALA A 31 -30.10 -42.10 16.61
N PRO A 32 -31.40 -41.78 16.49
CA PRO A 32 -32.33 -42.51 15.63
C PRO A 32 -32.08 -42.23 14.13
N SER A 33 -32.35 -43.24 13.31
CA SER A 33 -32.20 -43.18 11.85
C SER A 33 -33.12 -42.14 11.19
N PRO A 34 -32.65 -41.42 10.16
CA PRO A 34 -33.45 -40.39 9.48
C PRO A 34 -34.55 -41.02 8.62
N SER A 35 -35.75 -40.44 8.69
CA SER A 35 -36.87 -40.75 7.81
C SER A 35 -36.65 -40.15 6.42
N ALA A 36 -37.07 -40.86 5.38
CA ALA A 36 -36.93 -40.43 3.99
C ALA A 36 -37.72 -39.13 3.71
N PRO A 37 -37.14 -38.18 2.94
CA PRO A 37 -37.82 -36.93 2.59
C PRO A 37 -38.93 -37.16 1.55
N PRO A 38 -40.00 -36.35 1.58
CA PRO A 38 -41.05 -36.38 0.56
C PRO A 38 -40.50 -35.92 -0.80
N ALA A 39 -41.01 -36.53 -1.86
CA ALA A 39 -40.68 -36.19 -3.24
C ALA A 39 -41.08 -34.74 -3.55
N VAL A 40 -40.10 -33.92 -3.91
CA VAL A 40 -40.29 -32.52 -4.32
C VAL A 40 -40.51 -32.48 -5.83
N ASP A 41 -41.57 -31.79 -6.23
CA ASP A 41 -41.97 -31.60 -7.62
C ASP A 41 -40.90 -30.79 -8.38
N ALA A 42 -40.37 -31.36 -9.46
CA ALA A 42 -39.24 -30.84 -10.22
C ALA A 42 -39.70 -29.84 -11.29
N GLY A 43 -40.25 -28.71 -10.85
CA GLY A 43 -40.34 -27.52 -11.69
C GLY A 43 -38.95 -26.90 -11.80
N ALA A 44 -38.22 -27.15 -12.89
CA ALA A 44 -36.91 -26.54 -13.12
C ALA A 44 -37.05 -25.00 -13.09
N PRO A 45 -36.44 -24.30 -12.11
CA PRO A 45 -36.50 -22.85 -12.08
C PRO A 45 -35.86 -22.31 -13.35
N ALA A 46 -36.52 -21.33 -13.97
CA ALA A 46 -35.95 -20.59 -15.10
C ALA A 46 -34.57 -20.08 -14.67
N VAL A 47 -33.54 -20.46 -15.42
CA VAL A 47 -32.18 -19.97 -15.19
C VAL A 47 -32.20 -18.50 -15.62
N ASP A 48 -32.34 -17.60 -14.64
CA ASP A 48 -32.24 -16.17 -14.87
C ASP A 48 -30.93 -15.89 -15.61
N ALA A 49 -31.01 -15.10 -16.68
CA ALA A 49 -29.83 -14.73 -17.45
C ALA A 49 -28.79 -14.12 -16.49
N PRO A 50 -27.48 -14.42 -16.66
CA PRO A 50 -26.46 -13.89 -15.78
C PRO A 50 -26.58 -12.35 -15.73
N PRO A 51 -26.45 -11.74 -14.54
CA PRO A 51 -26.51 -10.29 -14.42
C PRO A 51 -25.48 -9.67 -15.37
N ALA A 52 -25.90 -8.65 -16.11
CA ALA A 52 -25.02 -7.94 -17.04
C ALA A 52 -23.80 -7.41 -16.29
N ASP A 53 -22.61 -7.52 -16.89
CA ASP A 53 -21.37 -6.97 -16.32
C ASP A 53 -21.53 -5.46 -16.07
N PRO A 54 -21.52 -4.99 -14.80
CA PRO A 54 -21.78 -3.60 -14.45
C PRO A 54 -20.73 -2.64 -15.02
N CYS A 55 -19.52 -3.12 -15.34
CA CYS A 55 -18.44 -2.31 -15.89
C CYS A 55 -18.48 -2.20 -17.43
N ALA A 56 -19.25 -3.05 -18.12
CA ALA A 56 -19.17 -3.16 -19.59
C ALA A 56 -19.31 -1.81 -20.33
N PRO A 57 -20.23 -0.90 -19.96
CA PRO A 57 -20.34 0.41 -20.60
C PRO A 57 -19.09 1.29 -20.38
N LEU A 58 -18.51 1.24 -19.17
CA LEU A 58 -17.30 2.00 -18.82
C LEU A 58 -16.10 1.49 -19.61
N LEU A 59 -15.93 0.18 -19.71
CA LEU A 59 -14.85 -0.46 -20.45
C LEU A 59 -14.98 -0.25 -21.98
N ALA A 60 -16.20 -0.20 -22.51
CA ALA A 60 -16.43 0.15 -23.91
C ALA A 60 -16.00 1.60 -24.20
N ARG A 61 -16.39 2.55 -23.33
CA ARG A 61 -15.97 3.95 -23.46
C ARG A 61 -14.45 4.10 -23.33
N HIS A 62 -13.83 3.46 -22.34
CA HIS A 62 -12.38 3.47 -22.15
C HIS A 62 -11.65 3.00 -23.43
N ARG A 63 -12.04 1.84 -23.98
CA ARG A 63 -11.43 1.32 -25.22
C ARG A 63 -11.58 2.29 -26.39
N ALA A 64 -12.74 2.95 -26.51
CA ALA A 64 -12.95 3.96 -27.55
C ALA A 64 -12.06 5.19 -27.36
N VAL A 65 -11.76 5.59 -26.12
CA VAL A 65 -10.80 6.67 -25.83
C VAL A 65 -9.39 6.25 -26.23
N ILE A 66 -8.95 5.06 -25.78
CA ILE A 66 -7.60 4.55 -26.09
C ILE A 66 -7.41 4.42 -27.61
N ALA A 67 -8.38 3.86 -28.33
CA ALA A 67 -8.30 3.70 -29.79
C ALA A 67 -8.14 5.03 -30.56
N ARG A 68 -8.56 6.18 -30.00
CA ARG A 68 -8.35 7.48 -30.65
C ARG A 68 -6.93 8.02 -30.48
N VAL A 69 -6.27 7.74 -29.34
CA VAL A 69 -4.95 8.29 -29.01
C VAL A 69 -3.81 7.28 -29.21
N SER A 70 -4.15 6.01 -29.33
CA SER A 70 -3.23 4.91 -29.59
C SER A 70 -3.34 4.46 -31.05
N GLY A 71 -2.76 5.25 -31.96
CA GLY A 71 -2.51 4.78 -33.33
C GLY A 71 -1.47 3.65 -33.37
N ASP A 72 -1.21 3.11 -34.56
CA ASP A 72 -0.22 2.04 -34.75
C ASP A 72 1.16 2.46 -34.21
N ASN A 73 1.71 1.68 -33.26
CA ASN A 73 2.99 1.92 -32.59
C ASN A 73 3.04 3.16 -31.67
N SER A 74 1.89 3.64 -31.18
CA SER A 74 1.88 4.71 -30.19
C SER A 74 2.56 4.25 -28.88
N PRO A 75 3.56 5.01 -28.35
CA PRO A 75 4.29 4.64 -27.13
C PRO A 75 3.41 4.64 -25.87
N TRP A 76 2.20 5.21 -25.96
CA TRP A 76 1.24 5.34 -24.89
C TRP A 76 0.36 4.11 -24.72
N THR A 77 0.28 3.26 -25.75
CA THR A 77 -0.70 2.18 -25.83
C THR A 77 -0.58 1.23 -24.66
N GLU A 78 0.65 0.80 -24.33
CA GLU A 78 0.88 -0.12 -23.21
C GLU A 78 0.51 0.51 -21.87
N ALA A 79 0.97 1.76 -21.62
CA ALA A 79 0.69 2.47 -20.38
C ALA A 79 -0.83 2.70 -20.17
N LEU A 80 -1.52 3.19 -21.21
CA LEU A 80 -2.96 3.44 -21.14
C LEU A 80 -3.79 2.15 -21.07
N ALA A 81 -3.30 1.04 -21.61
CA ALA A 81 -3.93 -0.27 -21.49
C ALA A 81 -3.82 -0.87 -20.08
N THR A 82 -2.98 -0.32 -19.19
CA THR A 82 -2.94 -0.74 -17.78
C THR A 82 -4.20 -0.32 -17.00
N PHE A 83 -4.92 0.68 -17.51
CA PHE A 83 -6.28 1.03 -17.09
C PHE A 83 -7.30 0.03 -17.67
N GLY A 84 -8.59 0.36 -17.67
CA GLY A 84 -9.62 -0.51 -18.24
C GLY A 84 -9.87 -1.77 -17.42
N ARG A 85 -9.66 -1.70 -16.10
CA ARG A 85 -9.88 -2.81 -15.18
C ARG A 85 -11.30 -2.77 -14.63
N CYS A 86 -11.90 -3.94 -14.43
CA CYS A 86 -13.11 -4.12 -13.64
C CYS A 86 -12.83 -5.17 -12.56
N LEU A 87 -13.22 -4.86 -11.32
CA LEU A 87 -13.07 -5.73 -10.16
C LEU A 87 -14.46 -5.95 -9.56
N PRO A 88 -15.13 -7.07 -9.89
CA PRO A 88 -16.40 -7.43 -9.27
C PRO A 88 -16.24 -7.67 -7.76
N THR A 89 -17.25 -7.28 -7.00
CA THR A 89 -17.33 -7.41 -5.54
C THR A 89 -18.77 -7.79 -5.15
N PRO A 90 -19.02 -8.28 -3.93
CA PRO A 90 -20.40 -8.54 -3.49
C PRO A 90 -21.32 -7.30 -3.56
N GLY A 91 -20.77 -6.11 -3.29
CA GLY A 91 -21.52 -4.83 -3.29
C GLY A 91 -21.64 -4.12 -4.65
N GLY A 92 -21.07 -4.68 -5.73
CA GLY A 92 -21.00 -4.03 -7.03
C GLY A 92 -19.70 -4.33 -7.77
N ALA A 93 -19.11 -3.32 -8.40
CA ALA A 93 -17.80 -3.45 -9.02
C ALA A 93 -17.01 -2.13 -8.99
N TRP A 94 -15.69 -2.25 -8.86
CA TRP A 94 -14.76 -1.15 -9.09
C TRP A 94 -14.27 -1.16 -10.53
N ALA A 95 -14.16 0.02 -11.13
CA ALA A 95 -13.55 0.21 -12.44
C ALA A 95 -12.52 1.33 -12.41
N VAL A 96 -11.42 1.15 -13.15
CA VAL A 96 -10.38 2.18 -13.32
C VAL A 96 -10.25 2.46 -14.80
N VAL A 97 -10.68 3.64 -15.25
CA VAL A 97 -10.89 3.93 -16.67
C VAL A 97 -10.32 5.28 -17.07
N VAL A 98 -9.86 5.39 -18.32
CA VAL A 98 -9.54 6.66 -18.96
C VAL A 98 -10.83 7.24 -19.55
N ASP A 99 -11.18 8.46 -19.15
CA ASP A 99 -12.43 9.14 -19.51
C ASP A 99 -12.34 9.92 -20.81
N ASP A 100 -11.19 10.57 -20.99
CA ASP A 100 -10.76 11.32 -22.15
C ASP A 100 -9.23 11.36 -22.21
N ALA A 101 -8.72 11.53 -23.42
CA ALA A 101 -7.31 11.67 -23.72
C ALA A 101 -7.20 12.44 -25.03
N GLU A 102 -6.24 13.35 -25.10
CA GLU A 102 -5.94 14.18 -26.25
C GLU A 102 -4.43 14.19 -26.48
N ILE A 103 -4.02 14.12 -27.74
CA ILE A 103 -2.62 14.25 -28.13
C ILE A 103 -2.31 15.74 -28.25
N ASP A 104 -1.37 16.22 -27.44
CA ASP A 104 -0.81 17.56 -27.59
C ASP A 104 0.49 17.48 -28.42
N ALA A 105 0.43 18.03 -29.63
CA ALA A 105 1.57 18.10 -30.55
C ALA A 105 2.30 19.45 -30.48
N SER A 106 1.90 20.35 -29.59
CA SER A 106 2.42 21.71 -29.51
C SER A 106 3.69 21.85 -28.67
N GLU A 107 4.09 20.81 -27.93
CA GLU A 107 5.25 20.87 -27.06
C GLU A 107 6.56 20.78 -27.86
N SER A 108 7.47 21.72 -27.61
CA SER A 108 8.82 21.74 -28.17
C SER A 108 9.68 20.53 -27.79
N GLN A 109 9.21 19.71 -26.84
CA GLN A 109 9.88 18.51 -26.33
C GLN A 109 9.32 17.19 -26.91
N GLY A 110 8.37 17.26 -27.85
CA GLY A 110 7.78 16.08 -28.49
C GLY A 110 6.26 15.99 -28.27
N THR A 111 5.66 14.92 -28.80
CA THR A 111 4.23 14.64 -28.61
C THR A 111 3.96 14.25 -27.15
N SER A 112 2.95 14.83 -26.52
CA SER A 112 2.41 14.39 -25.22
C SER A 112 0.95 13.98 -25.33
N VAL A 113 0.44 13.30 -24.30
CA VAL A 113 -0.99 12.99 -24.16
C VAL A 113 -1.47 13.58 -22.84
N GLN A 114 -2.55 14.33 -22.87
CA GLN A 114 -3.20 14.82 -21.66
C GLN A 114 -4.59 14.22 -21.54
N GLY A 115 -5.08 14.01 -20.33
CA GLY A 115 -6.43 13.50 -20.16
C GLY A 115 -6.85 13.32 -18.72
N HIS A 116 -8.02 12.73 -18.59
CA HIS A 116 -8.63 12.42 -17.31
C HIS A 116 -8.84 10.92 -17.19
N TRP A 117 -8.65 10.43 -15.98
CA TRP A 117 -9.01 9.06 -15.63
C TRP A 117 -9.81 9.06 -14.33
N SER A 118 -10.61 8.01 -14.15
CA SER A 118 -11.47 7.89 -12.99
C SER A 118 -11.37 6.51 -12.35
N VAL A 119 -11.49 6.51 -11.03
CA VAL A 119 -11.93 5.35 -10.26
C VAL A 119 -13.45 5.45 -10.12
N VAL A 120 -14.17 4.40 -10.50
CA VAL A 120 -15.63 4.34 -10.47
C VAL A 120 -16.06 3.14 -9.66
N HIS A 121 -16.98 3.31 -8.72
CA HIS A 121 -17.72 2.21 -8.12
C HIS A 121 -19.11 2.15 -8.75
N VAL A 122 -19.53 0.98 -9.22
CA VAL A 122 -20.88 0.71 -9.74
C VAL A 122 -21.57 -0.25 -8.78
N GLY A 123 -22.60 0.22 -8.07
CA GLY A 123 -23.37 -0.62 -7.14
C GLY A 123 -24.21 -1.67 -7.86
N VAL A 124 -24.70 -2.67 -7.11
CA VAL A 124 -25.61 -3.71 -7.63
C VAL A 124 -26.91 -3.16 -8.23
N ASP A 125 -27.29 -1.94 -7.87
CA ASP A 125 -28.45 -1.22 -8.40
C ASP A 125 -28.15 -0.39 -9.68
N GLY A 126 -26.91 -0.47 -10.17
CA GLY A 126 -26.43 0.27 -11.34
C GLY A 126 -26.09 1.74 -11.08
N ARG A 127 -26.30 2.27 -9.86
CA ARG A 127 -25.83 3.62 -9.52
C ARG A 127 -24.31 3.62 -9.44
N SER A 128 -23.70 4.74 -9.82
CA SER A 128 -22.24 4.87 -9.79
C SER A 128 -21.77 6.10 -9.03
N ALA A 129 -20.63 5.94 -8.37
CA ALA A 129 -19.86 7.01 -7.75
C ALA A 129 -18.48 7.08 -8.41
N ARG A 130 -17.91 8.28 -8.49
CA ARG A 130 -16.72 8.52 -9.29
C ARG A 130 -15.74 9.45 -8.59
N LEU A 131 -14.46 9.12 -8.69
CA LEU A 131 -13.33 9.98 -8.35
C LEU A 131 -12.49 10.20 -9.61
N THR A 132 -12.55 11.41 -10.17
CA THR A 132 -11.79 11.80 -11.36
C THR A 132 -10.46 12.41 -10.96
N ARG A 133 -9.41 12.05 -11.71
CA ARG A 133 -8.05 12.57 -11.61
C ARG A 133 -7.70 13.25 -12.94
N SER A 134 -7.09 14.41 -12.86
CA SER A 134 -6.48 15.11 -13.99
C SER A 134 -4.97 14.87 -13.91
N GLU A 135 -4.40 14.24 -14.94
CA GLU A 135 -2.96 14.02 -15.03
C GLU A 135 -2.50 14.34 -16.46
N GLN A 136 -1.36 15.01 -16.58
CA GLN A 136 -0.71 15.25 -17.86
C GLN A 136 0.32 14.16 -18.10
N TRP A 137 0.24 13.45 -19.23
CA TRP A 137 1.12 12.35 -19.58
C TRP A 137 2.10 12.77 -20.69
N ILE A 138 3.31 13.12 -20.28
CA ILE A 138 4.39 13.44 -21.22
C ILE A 138 5.11 12.13 -21.59
N ALA A 139 5.85 12.06 -22.71
CA ALA A 139 6.46 10.83 -23.30
C ALA A 139 7.17 9.93 -22.30
N HIS A 140 7.64 10.54 -21.23
CA HIS A 140 8.46 9.93 -20.22
C HIS A 140 7.85 10.06 -18.82
N ASN A 141 6.59 10.51 -18.70
CA ASN A 141 5.84 10.62 -17.45
C ASN A 141 4.47 9.94 -17.56
N LEU A 142 4.48 8.61 -17.61
CA LEU A 142 3.27 7.79 -17.81
C LEU A 142 2.86 7.11 -16.50
N PRO A 143 1.78 7.55 -15.84
CA PRO A 143 1.17 6.81 -14.75
C PRO A 143 0.48 5.58 -15.35
N GLY A 144 0.86 4.42 -14.82
CA GLY A 144 0.22 3.15 -15.09
C GLY A 144 -0.41 2.58 -13.82
N VAL A 145 -1.52 1.86 -13.99
CA VAL A 145 -2.12 1.05 -12.92
C VAL A 145 -1.46 -0.32 -12.94
N VAL A 146 -0.49 -0.51 -12.03
CA VAL A 146 0.29 -1.74 -11.93
C VAL A 146 -0.42 -2.83 -11.15
N GLY A 147 -1.43 -2.48 -10.34
CA GLY A 147 -2.23 -3.42 -9.59
C GLY A 147 -3.50 -2.80 -9.02
N ALA A 148 -4.49 -3.64 -8.79
CA ALA A 148 -5.74 -3.29 -8.14
C ALA A 148 -6.26 -4.51 -7.39
N VAL A 149 -6.68 -4.33 -6.13
CA VAL A 149 -7.26 -5.38 -5.29
C VAL A 149 -8.49 -4.80 -4.60
N ALA A 150 -9.59 -5.54 -4.60
CA ALA A 150 -10.79 -5.17 -3.86
C ALA A 150 -11.00 -6.10 -2.67
N HIS A 151 -11.26 -5.56 -1.48
CA HIS A 151 -11.55 -6.32 -0.26
C HIS A 151 -12.41 -5.50 0.70
N ASP A 152 -13.35 -6.14 1.40
CA ASP A 152 -14.19 -5.52 2.43
C ASP A 152 -13.45 -5.57 3.77
N TYR A 153 -12.70 -4.50 4.08
CA TYR A 153 -11.84 -4.47 5.27
C TYR A 153 -12.66 -4.26 6.54
N ASP A 154 -13.68 -3.41 6.55
CA ASP A 154 -14.46 -3.13 7.77
C ASP A 154 -15.74 -3.97 7.90
N ARG A 155 -16.01 -4.86 6.93
CA ARG A 155 -17.16 -5.78 6.90
C ARG A 155 -18.49 -5.04 6.83
N ASP A 156 -18.52 -3.88 6.18
CA ASP A 156 -19.75 -3.13 5.95
C ASP A 156 -20.53 -3.61 4.71
N GLY A 157 -19.98 -4.60 3.99
CA GLY A 157 -20.56 -5.17 2.77
C GLY A 157 -20.13 -4.45 1.49
N VAL A 158 -19.33 -3.39 1.60
CA VAL A 158 -18.76 -2.62 0.49
C VAL A 158 -17.26 -2.85 0.49
N SER A 159 -16.72 -3.40 -0.59
CA SER A 159 -15.27 -3.59 -0.68
C SER A 159 -14.54 -2.26 -0.92
N GLU A 160 -13.48 -2.01 -0.17
CA GLU A 160 -12.46 -1.01 -0.51
C GLU A 160 -11.66 -1.45 -1.75
N LEU A 161 -11.12 -0.47 -2.46
CA LEU A 161 -10.16 -0.66 -3.54
C LEU A 161 -8.76 -0.24 -3.10
N VAL A 162 -7.81 -1.17 -3.08
CA VAL A 162 -6.37 -0.85 -3.09
C VAL A 162 -5.94 -0.62 -4.53
N LEU A 163 -5.53 0.60 -4.86
CA LEU A 163 -5.06 0.98 -6.19
C LEU A 163 -3.55 1.21 -6.16
N LEU A 164 -2.81 0.47 -6.98
CA LEU A 164 -1.36 0.57 -7.11
C LEU A 164 -1.01 1.21 -8.45
N ARG A 165 -0.24 2.29 -8.38
CA ARG A 165 0.19 3.10 -9.52
C ARG A 165 1.71 3.15 -9.59
N ARG A 166 2.22 3.31 -10.80
CA ARG A 166 3.63 3.64 -11.05
C ARG A 166 3.67 4.70 -12.12
N ALA A 167 4.32 5.83 -11.84
CA ALA A 167 4.68 6.78 -12.87
C ALA A 167 6.17 6.64 -13.16
N SER A 168 6.54 6.33 -14.40
CA SER A 168 7.93 6.49 -14.83
C SER A 168 8.24 7.97 -15.03
N VAL A 169 9.47 8.42 -14.81
CA VAL A 169 9.85 9.83 -14.99
C VAL A 169 11.09 9.89 -15.87
N SER A 170 11.11 10.78 -16.86
CA SER A 170 12.30 11.02 -17.69
C SER A 170 13.47 11.38 -16.80
N GLU A 171 14.56 10.63 -16.94
CA GLU A 171 15.83 10.95 -16.26
C GLU A 171 15.67 11.06 -14.73
N GLY A 172 14.64 10.42 -14.19
CA GLY A 172 14.30 10.44 -12.78
C GLY A 172 13.89 9.07 -12.31
N ALA A 173 13.62 8.97 -11.03
CA ALA A 173 13.14 7.74 -10.47
C ALA A 173 11.67 7.50 -10.80
N ASP A 174 11.33 6.24 -11.04
CA ASP A 174 9.96 5.78 -10.97
C ASP A 174 9.33 6.23 -9.65
N ARG A 175 8.08 6.68 -9.73
CA ARG A 175 7.26 7.09 -8.58
C ARG A 175 6.17 6.04 -8.38
N PRO A 176 6.45 4.97 -7.63
CA PRO A 176 5.38 4.11 -7.12
C PRO A 176 4.46 4.94 -6.22
N GLY A 177 3.17 4.71 -6.34
CA GLY A 177 2.16 5.34 -5.48
C GLY A 177 1.00 4.39 -5.29
N GLY A 178 0.48 4.31 -4.07
CA GLY A 178 -0.69 3.52 -3.78
C GLY A 178 -1.66 4.30 -2.92
N GLU A 179 -2.93 3.95 -3.03
CA GLU A 179 -3.99 4.48 -2.18
C GLU A 179 -5.05 3.41 -1.93
N VAL A 180 -5.78 3.56 -0.83
CA VAL A 180 -6.95 2.76 -0.51
C VAL A 180 -8.17 3.66 -0.57
N LEU A 181 -9.18 3.26 -1.36
CA LEU A 181 -10.40 4.01 -1.61
C LEU A 181 -11.59 3.21 -1.10
N THR A 182 -12.62 3.90 -0.61
CA THR A 182 -13.89 3.32 -0.19
C THR A 182 -15.05 4.10 -0.82
N LEU A 183 -16.24 3.51 -0.83
CA LEU A 183 -17.48 4.21 -1.15
C LEU A 183 -18.15 4.65 0.15
N ARG A 184 -18.26 5.95 0.38
CA ARG A 184 -18.96 6.52 1.53
C ARG A 184 -19.90 7.61 1.07
N ASP A 185 -21.14 7.59 1.55
CA ASP A 185 -22.16 8.59 1.21
C ASP A 185 -22.32 8.81 -0.31
N SER A 186 -22.29 7.71 -1.08
CA SER A 186 -22.35 7.72 -2.56
C SER A 186 -21.18 8.44 -3.25
N ALA A 187 -20.05 8.61 -2.56
CA ALA A 187 -18.82 9.18 -3.10
C ALA A 187 -17.64 8.22 -2.94
N VAL A 188 -16.75 8.20 -3.92
CA VAL A 188 -15.47 7.49 -3.81
C VAL A 188 -14.48 8.40 -3.08
N VAL A 189 -14.02 7.97 -1.91
CA VAL A 189 -13.17 8.76 -1.01
C VAL A 189 -12.00 7.93 -0.47
N PRO A 190 -10.91 8.55 0.03
CA PRO A 190 -9.85 7.81 0.72
C PRO A 190 -10.38 7.04 1.92
N TYR A 191 -9.95 5.79 2.07
CA TYR A 191 -10.29 4.94 3.19
C TYR A 191 -9.51 5.39 4.44
N ALA A 192 -10.21 6.04 5.38
CA ALA A 192 -9.58 6.71 6.52
C ALA A 192 -8.67 5.80 7.38
N PRO A 193 -8.99 4.51 7.63
CA PRO A 193 -8.10 3.63 8.38
C PRO A 193 -6.74 3.38 7.70
N ALA A 194 -6.61 3.61 6.39
CA ALA A 194 -5.37 3.52 5.64
C ALA A 194 -4.60 4.86 5.53
N ALA A 195 -5.02 5.90 6.26
CA ALA A 195 -4.39 7.22 6.19
C ALA A 195 -2.88 7.17 6.49
N GLY A 196 -2.07 7.76 5.60
CA GLY A 196 -0.61 7.79 5.74
C GLY A 196 0.09 6.47 5.37
N ILE A 197 -0.64 5.50 4.81
CA ILE A 197 -0.08 4.29 4.20
C ILE A 197 -0.13 4.48 2.69
N GLU A 198 1.03 4.40 2.04
CA GLU A 198 1.16 4.38 0.58
C GLU A 198 1.56 2.95 0.19
N PRO A 199 0.59 2.08 -0.19
CA PRO A 199 0.88 0.70 -0.53
C PRO A 199 1.68 0.58 -1.83
N ASP A 200 2.64 -0.33 -1.83
CA ASP A 200 3.37 -0.78 -3.01
C ASP A 200 2.79 -2.08 -3.57
N GLU A 201 2.16 -2.85 -2.69
CA GLU A 201 1.59 -4.17 -2.95
C GLU A 201 0.47 -4.43 -1.92
N ALA A 202 -0.52 -5.22 -2.32
CA ALA A 202 -1.55 -5.76 -1.43
C ALA A 202 -1.49 -7.29 -1.50
N ARG A 203 -1.19 -7.95 -0.38
CA ARG A 203 -1.12 -9.40 -0.28
C ARG A 203 -1.40 -9.89 1.13
N ASP A 204 -1.98 -11.08 1.25
CA ASP A 204 -2.20 -11.75 2.53
C ASP A 204 -0.85 -12.28 3.08
N VAL A 205 -0.30 -11.63 4.12
CA VAL A 205 1.03 -11.96 4.65
C VAL A 205 0.98 -13.07 5.69
N ASP A 206 -0.15 -13.25 6.38
CA ASP A 206 -0.27 -14.23 7.47
C ASP A 206 -1.23 -15.40 7.18
N GLY A 207 -1.88 -15.40 6.02
CA GLY A 207 -2.72 -16.48 5.51
C GLY A 207 -4.16 -16.45 6.01
N ASP A 208 -4.65 -15.30 6.49
CA ASP A 208 -6.00 -15.16 7.03
C ASP A 208 -7.07 -14.86 5.95
N GLY A 209 -6.65 -14.73 4.69
CA GLY A 209 -7.49 -14.41 3.54
C GLY A 209 -7.76 -12.92 3.33
N ARG A 210 -7.13 -12.03 4.13
CA ARG A 210 -7.31 -10.58 4.09
C ARG A 210 -6.01 -9.93 3.59
N PRO A 211 -6.03 -9.16 2.48
CA PRO A 211 -4.81 -8.58 1.97
C PRO A 211 -4.22 -7.52 2.93
N ASP A 212 -2.94 -7.65 3.27
CA ASP A 212 -2.18 -6.63 3.98
C ASP A 212 -1.56 -5.63 3.02
N LEU A 213 -1.26 -4.43 3.53
CA LEU A 213 -0.64 -3.37 2.74
C LEU A 213 0.87 -3.38 2.94
N VAL A 214 1.61 -3.84 1.94
CA VAL A 214 3.07 -3.72 1.91
C VAL A 214 3.44 -2.31 1.48
N THR A 215 4.28 -1.61 2.24
CA THR A 215 4.64 -0.21 2.03
C THR A 215 6.09 0.04 2.38
N ARG A 216 6.71 1.04 1.74
CA ARG A 216 8.03 1.58 2.15
C ARG A 216 7.94 2.86 2.95
N THR A 217 6.75 3.43 3.17
CA THR A 217 6.56 4.64 4.00
C THR A 217 6.93 4.35 5.45
N PRO A 218 7.61 5.25 6.19
CA PRO A 218 8.06 6.59 5.80
C PRO A 218 9.45 6.62 5.14
N TYR A 219 10.00 5.47 4.78
CA TYR A 219 11.35 5.30 4.25
C TYR A 219 11.39 5.25 2.72
N ARG A 220 10.60 6.12 2.08
CA ARG A 220 10.69 6.42 0.66
C ARG A 220 10.91 7.92 0.49
N ALA A 221 11.86 8.30 -0.34
CA ALA A 221 12.12 9.69 -0.65
C ALA A 221 12.95 9.81 -1.94
N ASN A 222 12.84 10.94 -2.61
CA ASN A 222 13.81 11.32 -3.63
C ASN A 222 15.11 11.73 -2.95
N GLY A 223 16.22 11.18 -3.45
CA GLY A 223 17.56 11.68 -3.20
C GLY A 223 18.04 12.47 -4.41
N ASP A 224 18.95 13.42 -4.17
CA ASP A 224 19.53 14.23 -5.23
C ASP A 224 20.95 13.73 -5.56
N ASP A 225 21.25 13.56 -6.85
CA ASP A 225 22.62 13.37 -7.33
C ASP A 225 23.18 14.74 -7.74
N SER A 226 23.71 15.47 -6.75
CA SER A 226 24.14 16.87 -6.89
C SER A 226 25.03 17.22 -8.10
N PRO A 227 25.86 16.32 -8.68
CA PRO A 227 26.63 16.63 -9.87
C PRO A 227 25.83 16.56 -11.19
N SER A 228 24.71 15.86 -11.21
CA SER A 228 23.94 15.58 -12.44
C SER A 228 22.57 16.26 -12.48
N ASP A 229 22.16 16.92 -11.39
CA ASP A 229 20.81 17.48 -11.17
C ASP A 229 19.67 16.44 -11.32
N PHE A 230 19.99 15.14 -11.40
CA PHE A 230 19.01 14.07 -11.43
C PHE A 230 18.58 13.65 -10.03
N THR A 231 17.30 13.31 -9.92
CA THR A 231 16.74 12.72 -8.70
C THR A 231 16.61 11.22 -8.85
N TYR A 232 16.92 10.45 -7.81
CA TYR A 232 16.72 9.01 -7.75
C TYR A 232 15.87 8.63 -6.53
N LEU A 233 15.18 7.50 -6.61
CA LEU A 233 14.33 7.03 -5.53
C LEU A 233 15.20 6.30 -4.53
N MET A 234 15.25 6.80 -3.32
CA MET A 234 15.80 6.10 -2.17
C MET A 234 14.67 5.34 -1.49
N GLU A 235 14.87 4.03 -1.32
CA GLU A 235 13.92 3.14 -0.67
C GLU A 235 14.57 2.37 0.47
N GLY A 236 13.91 2.36 1.63
CA GLY A 236 14.19 1.45 2.73
C GLY A 236 13.64 0.03 2.48
N PRO A 237 13.77 -0.87 3.48
CA PRO A 237 13.13 -2.17 3.41
C PRO A 237 11.61 -2.02 3.31
N ALA A 238 10.95 -2.98 2.66
CA ALA A 238 9.50 -3.07 2.71
C ALA A 238 9.05 -3.30 4.17
N LEU A 239 7.91 -2.72 4.52
CA LEU A 239 7.20 -2.94 5.77
C LEU A 239 5.77 -3.37 5.42
N VAL A 240 5.05 -3.90 6.40
CA VAL A 240 3.64 -4.25 6.22
C VAL A 240 2.79 -3.48 7.23
N ALA A 241 1.62 -3.04 6.78
CA ALA A 241 0.52 -2.63 7.61
C ALA A 241 -0.51 -3.77 7.57
N HIS A 242 -0.53 -4.58 8.64
CA HIS A 242 -1.35 -5.76 8.78
C HIS A 242 -2.82 -5.37 8.97
N SER A 243 -3.69 -5.93 8.15
CA SER A 243 -5.11 -5.65 8.13
C SER A 243 -5.81 -6.35 9.29
N LEU A 244 -6.50 -5.58 10.13
CA LEU A 244 -7.21 -6.10 11.30
C LEU A 244 -8.69 -6.32 11.00
N ALA A 245 -9.31 -7.24 11.73
CA ALA A 245 -10.70 -7.65 11.51
C ALA A 245 -11.74 -6.53 11.72
N ASP A 246 -11.34 -5.41 12.32
CA ASP A 246 -12.16 -4.19 12.51
C ASP A 246 -11.97 -3.17 11.38
N GLY A 247 -11.27 -3.53 10.32
CA GLY A 247 -10.99 -2.69 9.16
C GLY A 247 -9.83 -1.72 9.32
N THR A 248 -9.17 -1.72 10.48
CA THR A 248 -7.96 -0.90 10.70
C THR A 248 -6.68 -1.60 10.24
N PHE A 249 -5.58 -0.86 10.18
CA PHE A 249 -4.26 -1.41 9.85
C PHE A 249 -3.27 -1.18 10.99
N SER A 250 -2.62 -2.24 11.42
CA SER A 250 -1.57 -2.21 12.43
C SER A 250 -0.19 -2.29 11.79
N ARG A 251 0.69 -1.39 12.22
CA ARG A 251 2.08 -1.32 11.72
C ARG A 251 3.10 -1.82 12.75
N SER A 252 2.63 -2.41 13.84
CA SER A 252 3.47 -2.70 15.01
C SER A 252 3.10 -3.96 15.80
N ASP A 253 2.12 -4.72 15.33
CA ASP A 253 1.80 -6.03 15.91
C ASP A 253 2.82 -7.10 15.52
N GLU A 254 2.53 -8.35 15.90
CA GLU A 254 3.42 -9.48 15.67
C GLU A 254 3.57 -9.84 14.19
N VAL A 255 2.54 -9.66 13.36
CA VAL A 255 2.63 -9.90 11.91
C VAL A 255 3.56 -8.87 11.29
N ALA A 256 3.37 -7.58 11.62
CA ALA A 256 4.25 -6.51 11.15
C ALA A 256 5.69 -6.68 11.64
N ALA A 257 5.89 -7.09 12.89
CA ALA A 257 7.21 -7.33 13.46
C ALA A 257 7.90 -8.55 12.81
N ARG A 258 7.16 -9.63 12.54
CA ARG A 258 7.68 -10.82 11.85
C ARG A 258 8.14 -10.46 10.44
N PHE A 259 7.30 -9.78 9.67
CA PHE A 259 7.65 -9.30 8.33
C PHE A 259 8.90 -8.42 8.37
N ALA A 260 8.97 -7.46 9.29
CA ALA A 260 10.13 -6.57 9.43
C ALA A 260 11.41 -7.33 9.82
N ARG A 261 11.35 -8.42 10.61
CA ARG A 261 12.53 -9.26 10.91
C ARG A 261 13.04 -9.99 9.67
N GLU A 262 12.17 -10.42 8.77
CA GLU A 262 12.58 -11.04 7.50
C GLU A 262 13.32 -10.05 6.60
N GLN A 263 12.85 -8.80 6.55
CA GLN A 263 13.51 -7.73 5.79
C GLN A 263 14.80 -7.23 6.48
N CYS A 264 14.87 -7.36 7.80
CA CYS A 264 15.97 -6.90 8.63
C CYS A 264 16.52 -8.01 9.54
N PRO A 265 17.15 -9.07 8.99
CA PRO A 265 17.51 -10.27 9.74
C PRO A 265 18.63 -10.06 10.77
N ARG A 266 19.37 -8.95 10.68
CA ARG A 266 20.54 -8.68 11.52
C ARG A 266 20.40 -7.36 12.28
N ARG A 267 20.63 -7.42 13.59
CA ARG A 267 20.62 -6.27 14.49
C ARG A 267 21.80 -5.31 14.26
N ASP A 268 22.94 -5.84 13.86
CA ASP A 268 24.21 -5.13 13.73
C ASP A 268 24.42 -4.50 12.34
N ALA A 269 23.37 -4.43 11.51
CA ALA A 269 23.43 -4.00 10.11
C ALA A 269 24.11 -2.64 9.86
N THR A 270 24.22 -1.74 10.86
CA THR A 270 25.06 -0.52 10.76
C THR A 270 26.19 -0.45 11.77
N ALA A 271 26.09 -1.16 12.89
CA ALA A 271 27.08 -1.12 13.96
C ALA A 271 28.32 -1.99 13.67
N GLY A 272 28.16 -3.08 12.91
CA GLY A 272 29.18 -4.13 12.72
C GLY A 272 30.18 -3.93 11.57
N GLY A 273 30.20 -2.77 10.90
CA GLY A 273 31.13 -2.56 9.76
C GLY A 273 30.53 -2.71 8.36
N ALA A 274 29.24 -3.06 8.25
CA ALA A 274 28.54 -3.14 6.97
C ALA A 274 28.41 -1.77 6.27
N GLU A 275 28.32 -1.79 4.94
CA GLU A 275 28.14 -0.59 4.11
C GLU A 275 26.91 0.21 4.53
N VAL A 276 27.01 1.55 4.52
CA VAL A 276 25.87 2.42 4.82
C VAL A 276 24.96 2.48 3.60
N SER A 277 23.86 1.76 3.68
CA SER A 277 22.76 1.77 2.71
C SER A 277 21.45 2.25 3.35
N THR A 278 20.47 2.57 2.51
CA THR A 278 19.08 2.84 2.92
C THR A 278 18.54 1.75 3.83
N THR A 279 18.69 0.48 3.44
CA THR A 279 18.26 -0.69 4.20
C THR A 279 18.96 -0.78 5.55
N SER A 280 20.29 -0.61 5.59
CA SER A 280 21.06 -0.69 6.84
C SER A 280 20.60 0.35 7.87
N VAL A 281 20.38 1.60 7.43
CA VAL A 281 19.96 2.72 8.30
C VAL A 281 18.60 2.43 8.92
N VAL A 282 17.63 2.02 8.10
CA VAL A 282 16.27 1.73 8.57
C VAL A 282 16.25 0.50 9.46
N CYS A 283 16.90 -0.60 9.07
CA CYS A 283 16.95 -1.82 9.87
C CYS A 283 17.57 -1.57 11.25
N ALA A 284 18.64 -0.77 11.33
CA ALA A 284 19.24 -0.42 12.61
C ALA A 284 18.26 0.33 13.52
N ARG A 285 17.46 1.25 12.95
CA ARG A 285 16.42 1.98 13.70
C ARG A 285 15.29 1.06 14.14
N LEU A 286 14.84 0.14 13.29
CA LEU A 286 13.84 -0.89 13.64
C LEU A 286 14.35 -1.78 14.78
N TRP A 287 15.63 -2.12 14.81
CA TRP A 287 16.26 -2.85 15.91
C TRP A 287 16.57 -2.01 17.17
N GLY A 288 16.06 -0.77 17.23
CA GLY A 288 16.17 0.08 18.40
C GLY A 288 17.54 0.77 18.58
N VAL A 289 18.42 0.76 17.58
CA VAL A 289 19.68 1.52 17.65
C VAL A 289 19.35 3.02 17.72
N PRO A 290 19.87 3.78 18.71
CA PRO A 290 19.52 5.19 18.85
C PRO A 290 19.84 6.02 17.60
N ALA A 291 18.95 6.96 17.26
CA ALA A 291 19.08 7.85 16.10
C ALA A 291 20.45 8.55 16.05
N ALA A 292 20.94 9.05 17.19
CA ALA A 292 22.24 9.70 17.30
C ALA A 292 23.42 8.77 16.96
N THR A 293 23.32 7.49 17.33
CA THR A 293 24.34 6.48 16.98
C THR A 293 24.34 6.22 15.48
N VAL A 294 23.16 6.01 14.87
CA VAL A 294 23.04 5.79 13.42
C VAL A 294 23.55 7.01 12.64
N ALA A 295 23.16 8.23 13.05
CA ALA A 295 23.60 9.47 12.43
C ALA A 295 25.12 9.67 12.52
N ARG A 296 25.76 9.29 13.65
CA ARG A 296 27.22 9.32 13.78
C ARG A 296 27.91 8.37 12.80
N VAL A 297 27.37 7.16 12.61
CA VAL A 297 27.89 6.19 11.63
C VAL A 297 27.76 6.72 10.21
N ILE A 298 26.59 7.28 9.85
CA ILE A 298 26.36 7.90 8.54
C ILE A 298 27.41 9.00 8.30
N ARG A 299 27.56 9.96 9.22
CA ARG A 299 28.53 11.05 9.05
C ARG A 299 29.96 10.55 8.95
N ALA A 300 30.36 9.58 9.77
CA ALA A 300 31.72 9.06 9.77
C ALA A 300 32.07 8.31 8.47
N ARG A 301 31.10 7.64 7.84
CA ARG A 301 31.33 6.79 6.65
C ARG A 301 30.97 7.45 5.33
N CYS A 302 30.05 8.41 5.37
CA CYS A 302 29.52 9.11 4.21
C CYS A 302 29.99 10.56 4.14
N ALA A 303 30.85 11.02 5.06
CA ALA A 303 31.60 12.24 4.86
C ALA A 303 32.33 12.10 3.53
N SER A 304 31.92 12.92 2.55
CA SER A 304 32.61 13.02 1.27
C SER A 304 34.09 13.23 1.56
N PRO A 305 34.99 12.39 1.04
CA PRO A 305 36.36 12.82 0.90
C PRO A 305 36.25 14.05 -0.01
N GLU A 306 36.49 15.24 0.52
CA GLU A 306 36.90 16.37 -0.31
C GLU A 306 37.86 15.84 -1.36
N GLU A 307 37.56 16.10 -2.64
CA GLU A 307 38.48 16.79 -3.56
C GLU A 307 39.98 16.37 -3.55
N ASN A 308 40.30 15.15 -3.12
CA ASN A 308 41.67 14.67 -3.04
C ASN A 308 42.03 13.98 -4.35
N GLY A 309 42.41 14.83 -5.32
CA GLY A 309 43.33 14.49 -6.40
C GLY A 309 42.83 13.45 -7.39
N SER A 310 42.10 13.92 -8.42
CA SER A 310 42.16 13.52 -9.85
C SER A 310 42.67 12.11 -10.26
N GLY A 311 42.38 11.05 -9.50
CA GLY A 311 43.01 9.75 -9.73
C GLY A 311 42.23 8.58 -9.17
N SER A 312 40.93 8.53 -9.45
CA SER A 312 40.03 7.38 -9.22
C SER A 312 39.97 6.79 -7.81
N PRO A 313 39.18 7.37 -6.89
CA PRO A 313 38.61 6.63 -5.80
C PRO A 313 37.21 6.16 -6.19
N ARG A 314 36.95 4.85 -6.08
CA ARG A 314 35.59 4.27 -6.06
C ARG A 314 34.81 4.99 -4.96
N ARG A 315 34.02 6.01 -5.32
CA ARG A 315 33.18 6.72 -4.37
C ARG A 315 32.27 5.68 -3.72
N ARG A 316 32.40 5.49 -2.40
CA ARG A 316 31.40 4.76 -1.61
C ARG A 316 30.19 5.69 -1.54
N HIS A 317 29.34 5.67 -2.57
CA HIS A 317 28.16 6.52 -2.61
C HIS A 317 27.13 5.95 -1.65
N CYS A 318 27.05 6.54 -0.46
CA CYS A 318 25.94 6.34 0.48
C CYS A 318 24.60 6.87 -0.05
N GLY A 319 24.53 7.34 -1.30
CA GLY A 319 23.43 8.16 -1.80
C GLY A 319 23.33 9.50 -1.05
N ASP A 320 22.12 10.06 -1.02
CA ASP A 320 21.85 11.36 -0.43
C ASP A 320 21.88 11.26 1.10
N THR A 321 22.97 11.77 1.67
CA THR A 321 23.21 11.73 3.11
C THR A 321 22.15 12.53 3.89
N ARG A 322 21.51 13.53 3.29
CA ARG A 322 20.41 14.28 3.95
C ARG A 322 19.20 13.37 4.14
N VAL A 323 18.87 12.57 3.14
CA VAL A 323 17.78 11.57 3.22
C VAL A 323 18.09 10.53 4.30
N LEU A 324 19.31 9.96 4.30
CA LEU A 324 19.71 8.98 5.31
C LEU A 324 19.66 9.54 6.73
N LEU A 325 20.12 10.78 6.95
CA LEU A 325 20.07 11.43 8.26
C LEU A 325 18.63 11.71 8.71
N ARG A 326 17.73 12.10 7.79
CA ARG A 326 16.30 12.26 8.07
C ARG A 326 15.67 10.93 8.50
N TRP A 327 15.97 9.83 7.81
CA TRP A 327 15.47 8.51 8.19
C TRP A 327 16.06 7.97 9.48
N ALA A 328 17.34 8.26 9.77
CA ALA A 328 17.93 7.95 11.06
C ALA A 328 17.21 8.67 12.21
N ALA A 329 16.74 9.90 11.99
CA ALA A 329 15.99 10.68 12.97
C ALA A 329 14.50 10.29 13.08
N ALA A 330 13.94 9.62 12.07
CA ALA A 330 12.54 9.23 12.07
C ALA A 330 12.22 8.27 13.23
N THR A 331 10.99 8.37 13.73
CA THR A 331 10.43 7.41 14.69
C THR A 331 9.98 6.17 13.91
N PRO A 332 10.55 4.99 14.16
CA PRO A 332 10.14 3.78 13.47
C PRO A 332 8.70 3.43 13.81
N PRO A 333 7.92 2.86 12.86
CA PRO A 333 6.55 2.44 13.11
C PRO A 333 6.46 1.28 14.12
N LEU A 334 7.56 0.56 14.31
CA LEU A 334 7.70 -0.52 15.28
C LEU A 334 9.15 -0.63 15.77
N THR A 335 9.36 -1.28 16.91
CA THR A 335 10.70 -1.66 17.39
C THR A 335 10.76 -3.18 17.53
N LEU A 336 11.73 -3.79 16.85
CA LEU A 336 11.99 -5.22 16.87
C LEU A 336 12.55 -5.63 18.23
N ARG A 337 11.90 -6.61 18.86
CA ARG A 337 12.37 -7.27 20.07
C ARG A 337 13.14 -8.55 19.71
N GLN A 338 14.04 -8.92 20.61
CA GLN A 338 14.76 -10.20 20.56
C GLN A 338 13.83 -11.35 20.91
#